data_AF-A0A8D3Y0C3-F1
#
_entry.id   AF-A0A8D3Y0C3-F1
#
_cell.length_a   1.000
_cell.length_b   1.000
_cell.length_c   1.000
_cell.angle_alpha   90.00
_cell.angle_beta   90.00
_cell.angle_gamma   90.00
#
_symmetry.space_group_name_H-M   'P 1'
#
loop_
_entity.id
_entity.type
_entity.pdbx_description
1 polymer ?
#
loop_
_entity_poly.entity_id
_entity_poly.type
_entity_poly.pdbx_seq_one_letter_code
_entity_poly.pdbx_strand_id
1 'polypeptide(L)'
;MSVLSVYHQDRPEQPLKVLTYLEDIASTLADVGVQLERWDAGAPIVAGASQDEVLAAYRPQIEKLMSERGYVTVDVISMTRDHPQKAELRAKFLEEHRHAEDEVRFFVAGRGLFTLHIEDMVYAVLCEKNDLISVPAGTRHWFDMGEEPHFVAIRLFNNPDGWVAEFTGDDIASRFPRLED
;
A
#
# COMPACT_ATOMS: atom_id res chain seq x y z
N MET A 1 6.23 5.89 -12.22
CA MET A 1 4.87 5.67 -12.74
C MET A 1 4.34 4.42 -12.07
N SER A 2 3.07 4.39 -11.64
CA SER A 2 2.45 3.19 -11.06
C SER A 2 2.38 2.04 -12.07
N VAL A 3 2.59 0.82 -11.60
CA VAL A 3 2.61 -0.40 -12.44
C VAL A 3 1.88 -1.50 -11.70
N LEU A 4 1.08 -2.29 -12.41
CA LEU A 4 0.51 -3.54 -11.91
C LEU A 4 1.07 -4.71 -12.71
N SER A 5 1.65 -5.68 -11.99
CA SER A 5 2.04 -6.98 -12.53
C SER A 5 1.19 -8.06 -11.88
N VAL A 6 0.54 -8.89 -12.70
CA VAL A 6 -0.34 -9.97 -12.25
C VAL A 6 0.29 -11.31 -12.56
N TYR A 7 0.32 -12.20 -11.58
CA TYR A 7 0.92 -13.52 -11.65
C TYR A 7 -0.09 -14.58 -11.24
N HIS A 8 0.17 -15.82 -11.65
CA HIS A 8 -0.40 -16.99 -10.99
C HIS A 8 0.49 -17.37 -9.80
N GLN A 9 -0.07 -17.85 -8.69
CA GLN A 9 0.69 -18.18 -7.48
C GLN A 9 1.85 -19.17 -7.73
N ASP A 10 1.67 -20.09 -8.67
CA ASP A 10 2.65 -21.11 -9.06
C ASP A 10 3.68 -20.66 -10.11
N ARG A 11 3.58 -19.44 -10.63
CA ARG A 11 4.48 -18.91 -11.69
C ARG A 11 5.00 -17.51 -11.34
N PRO A 12 5.75 -17.35 -10.23
CA PRO A 12 6.23 -16.06 -9.77
C PRO A 12 7.23 -15.38 -10.72
N GLU A 13 7.90 -16.15 -11.60
CA GLU A 13 8.92 -15.66 -12.52
C GLU A 13 8.36 -14.94 -13.76
N GLN A 14 7.09 -15.14 -14.09
CA GLN A 14 6.51 -14.61 -15.32
C GLN A 14 5.13 -13.98 -15.07
N PRO A 15 4.99 -12.65 -15.17
CA PRO A 15 3.69 -12.02 -15.08
C PRO A 15 2.82 -12.43 -16.27
N LEU A 16 1.58 -12.77 -15.99
CA LEU A 16 0.53 -13.02 -16.98
C LEU A 16 0.07 -11.71 -17.63
N LYS A 17 0.14 -10.61 -16.88
CA LYS A 17 -0.30 -9.28 -17.31
C LYS A 17 0.58 -8.22 -16.65
N VAL A 18 0.96 -7.20 -17.42
CA VAL A 18 1.64 -6.00 -16.90
C VAL A 18 0.91 -4.76 -17.45
N LEU A 19 0.53 -3.86 -16.57
CA LEU A 19 -0.24 -2.65 -16.87
C LEU A 19 0.47 -1.41 -16.30
N THR A 20 0.45 -0.33 -17.06
CA THR A 20 1.10 0.95 -16.68
C THR A 20 0.16 2.15 -16.78
N TYR A 21 -1.00 1.99 -17.41
CA TYR A 21 -2.04 3.01 -17.46
C TYR A 21 -2.98 2.89 -16.26
N LEU A 22 -3.17 3.98 -15.54
CA LEU A 22 -3.94 4.00 -14.28
C LEU A 22 -5.35 3.44 -14.45
N GLU A 23 -6.04 3.77 -15.54
CA GLU A 23 -7.41 3.29 -15.80
C GLU A 23 -7.46 1.77 -15.93
N ASP A 24 -6.50 1.17 -16.64
CA ASP A 24 -6.40 -0.28 -16.81
C ASP A 24 -6.04 -0.97 -15.48
N ILE A 25 -5.13 -0.36 -14.70
CA ILE A 25 -4.75 -0.86 -13.38
C ILE A 25 -5.95 -0.84 -12.45
N ALA A 26 -6.62 0.32 -12.33
CA ALA A 26 -7.77 0.51 -11.46
C ALA A 26 -8.92 -0.42 -11.84
N SER A 27 -9.23 -0.58 -13.14
CA SER A 27 -10.24 -1.52 -13.60
C SER A 27 -9.88 -2.96 -13.24
N THR A 28 -8.63 -3.38 -13.44
CA THR A 28 -8.19 -4.74 -13.14
C THR A 28 -8.21 -5.05 -11.64
N LEU A 29 -7.88 -4.07 -10.79
CA LEU A 29 -7.96 -4.20 -9.34
C LEU A 29 -9.41 -4.18 -8.85
N ALA A 30 -10.27 -3.37 -9.47
CA ALA A 30 -11.68 -3.28 -9.10
C ALA A 30 -12.43 -4.60 -9.33
N ASP A 31 -12.06 -5.36 -10.38
CA ASP A 31 -12.60 -6.70 -10.66
C ASP A 31 -12.34 -7.70 -9.51
N VAL A 32 -11.32 -7.45 -8.69
CA VAL A 32 -10.99 -8.25 -7.50
C VAL A 32 -11.29 -7.52 -6.18
N GLY A 33 -12.09 -6.45 -6.24
CA GLY A 33 -12.56 -5.71 -5.08
C GLY A 33 -11.58 -4.68 -4.51
N VAL A 34 -10.41 -4.49 -5.13
CA VAL A 34 -9.39 -3.54 -4.69
C VAL A 34 -9.58 -2.22 -5.45
N GLN A 35 -9.59 -1.10 -4.73
CA GLN A 35 -9.72 0.21 -5.37
C GLN A 35 -8.37 0.90 -5.46
N LEU A 36 -8.09 1.50 -6.63
CA LEU A 36 -6.95 2.37 -6.84
C LEU A 36 -7.45 3.69 -7.46
N GLU A 37 -7.15 4.80 -6.82
CA GLU A 37 -7.50 6.14 -7.26
C GLU A 37 -6.27 7.04 -7.30
N ARG A 38 -6.34 8.12 -8.07
CA ARG A 38 -5.31 9.15 -8.10
C ARG A 38 -5.85 10.49 -7.61
N TRP A 39 -5.25 10.98 -6.54
CA TRP A 39 -5.64 12.20 -5.84
C TRP A 39 -4.51 13.23 -5.95
N ASP A 40 -4.84 14.52 -5.97
CA ASP A 40 -3.82 15.56 -6.05
C ASP A 40 -3.08 15.71 -4.71
N ALA A 41 -1.85 15.17 -4.63
CA ALA A 41 -0.94 15.35 -3.51
C ALA A 41 -0.03 16.60 -3.73
N GLY A 42 -0.67 17.75 -3.94
CA GLY A 42 0.02 18.99 -4.32
C GLY A 42 0.91 19.62 -3.24
N ALA A 43 0.77 19.20 -1.97
CA ALA A 43 1.60 19.73 -0.89
C ALA A 43 3.05 19.24 -0.99
N PRO A 44 4.05 20.07 -0.65
CA PRO A 44 5.47 19.73 -0.75
C PRO A 44 5.95 18.85 0.42
N ILE A 45 5.30 17.71 0.63
CA ILE A 45 5.70 16.71 1.63
C ILE A 45 6.86 15.87 1.10
N VAL A 46 7.85 15.62 1.95
CA VAL A 46 9.01 14.77 1.68
C VAL A 46 9.16 13.70 2.77
N ALA A 47 9.87 12.62 2.47
CA ALA A 47 10.16 11.59 3.46
C ALA A 47 10.94 12.18 4.65
N GLY A 48 10.47 11.88 5.86
CA GLY A 48 10.93 12.48 7.12
C GLY A 48 10.00 13.56 7.68
N ALA A 49 8.97 13.97 6.93
CA ALA A 49 7.95 14.90 7.41
C ALA A 49 7.24 14.34 8.66
N SER A 50 6.90 15.26 9.57
CA SER A 50 6.19 14.88 10.80
C SER A 50 4.72 14.53 10.50
N GLN A 51 4.11 13.71 11.35
CA GLN A 51 2.69 13.39 11.22
C GLN A 51 1.82 14.66 11.20
N ASP A 52 2.05 15.61 12.11
CA ASP A 52 1.25 16.84 12.22
C ASP A 52 1.33 17.69 10.94
N GLU A 53 2.52 17.77 10.33
CA GLU A 53 2.74 18.49 9.08
C GLU A 53 1.93 17.88 7.92
N VAL A 54 1.99 16.55 7.78
CA VAL A 54 1.29 15.82 6.71
C VAL A 54 -0.22 15.87 6.91
N LEU A 55 -0.70 15.66 8.14
CA LEU A 55 -2.13 15.75 8.47
C LEU A 55 -2.66 17.17 8.24
N ALA A 56 -1.90 18.21 8.57
CA ALA A 56 -2.30 19.59 8.31
C ALA A 56 -2.38 19.89 6.80
N ALA A 57 -1.43 19.38 6.02
CA ALA A 57 -1.37 19.60 4.58
C ALA A 57 -2.50 18.91 3.81
N TYR A 58 -2.94 17.73 4.26
CA TYR A 58 -3.95 16.91 3.58
C TYR A 58 -5.29 16.83 4.33
N ARG A 59 -5.52 17.71 5.31
CA ARG A 59 -6.74 17.74 6.09
C ARG A 59 -8.03 17.69 5.23
N PRO A 60 -8.19 18.48 4.16
CA PRO A 60 -9.41 18.42 3.35
C PRO A 60 -9.65 17.06 2.70
N GLN A 61 -8.59 16.43 2.18
CA GLN A 61 -8.64 15.11 1.57
C GLN A 61 -8.97 14.03 2.62
N ILE A 62 -8.34 14.09 3.78
CA ILE A 62 -8.58 13.17 4.91
C ILE A 62 -10.03 13.29 5.39
N GLU A 63 -10.50 14.51 5.65
CA GLU A 63 -11.87 14.76 6.10
C GLU A 63 -12.90 14.26 5.08
N LYS A 64 -12.64 14.43 3.78
CA LYS A 64 -13.47 13.86 2.72
C LYS A 64 -13.52 12.32 2.83
N LEU A 65 -12.37 11.64 2.90
CA LEU A 65 -12.31 10.17 3.04
C LEU A 65 -13.04 9.67 4.29
N MET A 66 -12.80 10.31 5.43
CA MET A 66 -13.46 9.96 6.69
C MET A 66 -14.98 10.13 6.57
N SER A 67 -15.45 11.21 5.93
CA SER A 67 -16.89 11.47 5.78
C SER A 67 -17.59 10.52 4.79
N GLU A 68 -16.94 10.15 3.69
CA GLU A 68 -17.54 9.32 2.63
C GLU A 68 -17.47 7.83 2.97
N ARG A 69 -16.40 7.39 3.66
CA ARG A 69 -16.11 5.97 3.88
C ARG A 69 -16.15 5.54 5.35
N GLY A 70 -16.35 6.47 6.28
CA GLY A 70 -16.56 6.17 7.69
C GLY A 70 -15.30 5.87 8.50
N TYR A 71 -14.09 6.19 7.98
CA TYR A 71 -12.85 6.01 8.75
C TYR A 71 -12.86 6.86 10.03
N VAL A 72 -12.39 6.27 11.13
CA VAL A 72 -12.44 6.87 12.47
C VAL A 72 -11.07 7.38 12.89
N THR A 73 -10.00 6.70 12.46
CA THR A 73 -8.63 7.05 12.82
C THR A 73 -7.78 7.26 11.58
N VAL A 74 -6.84 8.19 11.70
CA VAL A 74 -5.85 8.52 10.68
C VAL A 74 -4.49 8.65 11.35
N ASP A 75 -3.47 8.12 10.70
CA ASP A 75 -2.09 8.37 11.09
C ASP A 75 -1.20 8.52 9.84
N VAL A 76 0.09 8.80 10.05
CA VAL A 76 1.06 8.96 8.98
C VAL A 76 2.25 8.06 9.24
N ILE A 77 2.62 7.27 8.23
CA ILE A 77 3.90 6.57 8.21
C ILE A 77 4.84 7.29 7.24
N SER A 78 6.04 7.59 7.71
CA SER A 78 7.09 8.23 6.92
C SER A 78 8.38 7.44 7.12
N MET A 79 8.86 6.82 6.05
CA MET A 79 10.09 6.02 6.05
C MET A 79 11.16 6.68 5.21
N THR A 80 12.37 6.76 5.76
CA THR A 80 13.57 7.26 5.10
C THR A 80 14.66 6.20 5.10
N ARG A 81 15.64 6.34 4.20
CA ARG A 81 16.79 5.44 4.11
C ARG A 81 17.63 5.38 5.39
N ASP A 82 17.57 6.42 6.23
CA ASP A 82 18.32 6.55 7.48
C ASP A 82 17.53 6.07 8.69
N HIS A 83 16.30 5.57 8.51
CA HIS A 83 15.48 5.09 9.61
C HIS A 83 16.15 3.87 10.29
N PRO A 84 16.45 3.92 11.59
CA PRO A 84 17.28 2.92 12.25
C PRO A 84 16.66 1.52 12.25
N GLN A 85 15.33 1.43 12.25
CA GLN A 85 14.58 0.17 12.24
C GLN A 85 14.09 -0.24 10.84
N LYS A 86 14.60 0.37 9.75
CA LYS A 86 14.09 0.10 8.39
C LYS A 86 14.11 -1.38 8.02
N ALA A 87 15.19 -2.09 8.36
CA ALA A 87 15.34 -3.50 8.00
C ALA A 87 14.33 -4.39 8.76
N GLU A 88 14.14 -4.12 10.05
CA GLU A 88 13.17 -4.84 10.89
C GLU A 88 11.74 -4.59 10.43
N LEU A 89 11.39 -3.33 10.17
CA LEU A 89 10.07 -2.96 9.65
C LEU A 89 9.82 -3.58 8.27
N ARG A 90 10.82 -3.60 7.39
CA ARG A 90 10.69 -4.21 6.05
C ARG A 90 10.43 -5.70 6.18
N ALA A 91 11.21 -6.39 7.02
CA ALA A 91 11.02 -7.82 7.26
C ALA A 91 9.59 -8.12 7.72
N LYS A 92 9.05 -7.33 8.64
CA LYS A 92 7.67 -7.48 9.13
C LYS A 92 6.62 -7.24 8.04
N PHE A 93 6.80 -6.22 7.20
CA PHE A 93 5.86 -5.92 6.12
C PHE A 93 5.93 -6.89 4.95
N LEU A 94 7.07 -7.58 4.78
CA LEU A 94 7.26 -8.62 3.76
C LEU A 94 6.60 -9.96 4.10
N GLU A 95 6.20 -10.18 5.35
CA GLU A 95 5.44 -11.38 5.71
C GLU A 95 3.98 -11.24 5.26
N GLU A 96 3.41 -12.29 4.68
CA GLU A 96 2.00 -12.26 4.27
C GLU A 96 1.10 -12.16 5.51
N HIS A 97 0.20 -11.19 5.47
CA HIS A 97 -0.76 -10.94 6.52
C HIS A 97 -2.10 -10.50 5.92
N ARG A 98 -3.09 -10.40 6.81
CA ARG A 98 -4.38 -9.77 6.51
C ARG A 98 -4.80 -8.92 7.70
N HIS A 99 -5.72 -8.00 7.44
CA HIS A 99 -6.36 -7.19 8.46
C HIS A 99 -7.84 -7.53 8.54
N ALA A 100 -8.43 -7.39 9.72
CA ALA A 100 -9.87 -7.58 9.93
C ALA A 100 -10.71 -6.42 9.35
N GLU A 101 -10.06 -5.32 9.00
CA GLU A 101 -10.65 -4.09 8.47
C GLU A 101 -10.00 -3.75 7.12
N ASP A 102 -10.64 -2.84 6.38
CA ASP A 102 -10.08 -2.33 5.14
C ASP A 102 -8.78 -1.56 5.39
N GLU A 103 -7.77 -1.82 4.57
CA GLU A 103 -6.51 -1.09 4.56
C GLU A 103 -6.53 0.00 3.51
N VAL A 104 -6.55 1.26 3.95
CA VAL A 104 -6.43 2.41 3.05
C VAL A 104 -5.11 3.13 3.23
N ARG A 105 -4.44 3.39 2.11
CA ARG A 105 -3.14 4.05 2.04
C ARG A 105 -3.16 5.11 0.94
N PHE A 106 -2.89 6.35 1.33
CA PHE A 106 -2.68 7.45 0.41
C PHE A 106 -1.22 7.87 0.38
N PHE A 107 -0.53 7.62 -0.73
CA PHE A 107 0.86 7.98 -0.91
C PHE A 107 0.99 9.47 -1.27
N VAL A 108 1.64 10.23 -0.39
CA VAL A 108 1.86 11.67 -0.57
C VAL A 108 3.29 12.00 -0.97
N ALA A 109 4.22 11.06 -0.78
CA ALA A 109 5.58 11.12 -1.28
C ALA A 109 6.13 9.70 -1.51
N GLY A 110 7.04 9.57 -2.47
CA GLY A 110 7.75 8.31 -2.69
C GLY A 110 6.93 7.22 -3.37
N ARG A 111 7.28 5.97 -3.07
CA ARG A 111 6.68 4.76 -3.65
C ARG A 111 6.74 3.56 -2.72
N GLY A 112 5.92 2.56 -3.00
CA GLY A 112 5.95 1.26 -2.33
C GLY A 112 5.20 0.20 -3.13
N LEU A 113 5.55 -1.06 -2.93
CA LEU A 113 4.98 -2.18 -3.67
C LEU A 113 3.98 -2.94 -2.78
N PHE A 114 2.70 -2.85 -3.11
CA PHE A 114 1.66 -3.68 -2.53
C PHE A 114 1.54 -4.98 -3.33
N THR A 115 1.58 -6.12 -2.66
CA THR A 115 1.32 -7.39 -3.33
C THR A 115 0.14 -8.10 -2.69
N LEU A 116 -0.90 -8.34 -3.47
CA LEU A 116 -2.18 -8.85 -3.00
C LEU A 116 -2.36 -10.28 -3.50
N HIS A 117 -2.67 -11.20 -2.60
CA HIS A 117 -2.90 -12.61 -2.90
C HIS A 117 -4.41 -12.90 -2.80
N ILE A 118 -5.03 -13.08 -3.96
CA ILE A 118 -6.48 -13.24 -4.11
C ILE A 118 -6.73 -14.49 -4.93
N GLU A 119 -7.40 -15.47 -4.32
CA GLU A 119 -7.58 -16.81 -4.89
C GLU A 119 -6.23 -17.41 -5.30
N ASP A 120 -6.05 -17.82 -6.56
CA ASP A 120 -4.82 -18.40 -7.10
C ASP A 120 -3.90 -17.35 -7.77
N MET A 121 -4.23 -16.07 -7.63
CA MET A 121 -3.60 -14.97 -8.36
C MET A 121 -2.90 -14.00 -7.41
N VAL A 122 -1.80 -13.42 -7.88
CA VAL A 122 -0.99 -12.47 -7.14
C VAL A 122 -0.87 -11.15 -7.92
N TYR A 123 -1.27 -10.05 -7.29
CA TYR A 123 -1.34 -8.72 -7.89
C TYR A 123 -0.30 -7.81 -7.22
N ALA A 124 0.83 -7.57 -7.90
CA ALA A 124 1.88 -6.69 -7.43
C ALA A 124 1.70 -5.29 -8.03
N VAL A 125 1.20 -4.34 -7.23
CA VAL A 125 0.97 -2.94 -7.61
C VAL A 125 2.00 -2.01 -6.97
N LEU A 126 2.83 -1.41 -7.82
CA LEU A 126 3.71 -0.32 -7.42
C LEU A 126 2.88 0.95 -7.30
N CYS A 127 2.66 1.41 -6.07
CA CYS A 127 2.01 2.68 -5.77
C CYS A 127 3.05 3.78 -5.63
N GLU A 128 2.73 4.98 -6.08
CA GLU A 128 3.58 6.17 -5.98
C GLU A 128 2.80 7.36 -5.41
N LYS A 129 3.48 8.48 -5.21
CA LYS A 129 2.85 9.76 -4.90
C LYS A 129 1.61 10.00 -5.76
N ASN A 130 0.52 10.43 -5.11
CA ASN A 130 -0.83 10.64 -5.61
C ASN A 130 -1.72 9.40 -5.60
N ASP A 131 -1.20 8.20 -5.38
CA ASP A 131 -2.02 6.99 -5.42
C ASP A 131 -2.70 6.73 -4.06
N LEU A 132 -4.01 6.49 -4.09
CA LEU A 132 -4.83 6.02 -2.99
C LEU A 132 -5.24 4.57 -3.30
N ILE A 133 -4.76 3.62 -2.49
CA ILE A 133 -5.17 2.22 -2.57
C ILE A 133 -6.05 1.86 -1.38
N SER A 134 -7.13 1.12 -1.65
CA SER A 134 -8.03 0.54 -0.64
C SER A 134 -8.10 -0.97 -0.84
N VAL A 135 -7.54 -1.71 0.12
CA VAL A 135 -7.51 -3.17 0.14
C VAL A 135 -8.61 -3.66 1.09
N PRO A 136 -9.55 -4.50 0.64
CA PRO A 136 -10.63 -4.99 1.49
C PRO A 136 -10.15 -5.83 2.67
N ALA A 137 -10.89 -5.77 3.77
CA ALA A 137 -10.74 -6.64 4.93
C ALA A 137 -10.61 -8.12 4.54
N GLY A 138 -9.71 -8.83 5.22
CA GLY A 138 -9.46 -10.25 5.01
C GLY A 138 -8.59 -10.59 3.79
N THR A 139 -8.26 -9.62 2.94
CA THR A 139 -7.36 -9.83 1.79
C THR A 139 -5.96 -10.15 2.29
N ARG A 140 -5.39 -11.28 1.84
CA ARG A 140 -4.00 -11.63 2.10
C ARG A 140 -3.09 -10.73 1.27
N HIS A 141 -2.10 -10.11 1.89
CA HIS A 141 -1.17 -9.23 1.21
C HIS A 141 0.13 -9.07 1.99
N TRP A 142 1.12 -8.48 1.33
CA TRP A 142 2.35 -7.98 1.93
C TRP A 142 2.75 -6.67 1.26
N PHE A 143 3.62 -5.92 1.92
CA PHE A 143 4.09 -4.62 1.46
C PHE A 143 5.61 -4.57 1.47
N ASP A 144 6.20 -4.24 0.32
CA ASP A 144 7.62 -3.98 0.21
C ASP A 144 7.88 -2.48 0.04
N MET A 145 8.53 -1.89 1.04
CA MET A 145 8.95 -0.50 1.02
C MET A 145 10.33 -0.27 0.39
N GLY A 146 11.00 -1.32 -0.07
CA GLY A 146 12.34 -1.24 -0.65
C GLY A 146 13.47 -1.35 0.39
N GLU A 147 14.70 -1.53 -0.09
CA GLU A 147 15.93 -1.56 0.72
C GLU A 147 16.30 -0.16 1.23
N GLU A 148 16.04 0.85 0.43
CA GLU A 148 16.21 2.26 0.77
C GLU A 148 14.86 2.96 0.76
N PRO A 149 14.00 2.69 1.77
CA PRO A 149 12.64 3.20 1.75
C PRO A 149 12.64 4.72 1.74
N HIS A 150 11.85 5.28 0.84
CA HIS A 150 11.64 6.70 0.73
C HIS A 150 10.18 6.93 0.37
N PHE A 151 9.32 6.99 1.38
CA PHE A 151 7.90 7.26 1.17
C PHE A 151 7.23 7.90 2.40
N VAL A 152 6.11 8.57 2.12
CA VAL A 152 5.17 9.04 3.14
C VAL A 152 3.78 8.60 2.70
N ALA A 153 3.10 7.88 3.58
CA ALA A 153 1.73 7.44 3.34
C ALA A 153 0.83 7.82 4.53
N ILE A 154 -0.35 8.36 4.20
CA ILE A 154 -1.43 8.54 5.15
C ILE A 154 -2.19 7.22 5.23
N ARG A 155 -2.42 6.74 6.45
CA ARG A 155 -3.11 5.49 6.71
C ARG A 155 -4.45 5.81 7.37
N LEU A 156 -5.54 5.28 6.83
CA LEU A 156 -6.87 5.45 7.40
C LEU A 156 -7.41 4.09 7.86
N PHE A 157 -8.09 4.08 8.99
CA PHE A 157 -8.65 2.87 9.59
C PHE A 157 -10.07 3.11 10.11
N ASN A 158 -10.90 2.07 10.05
CA ASN A 158 -12.27 2.08 10.58
C ASN A 158 -12.32 1.86 12.11
N ASN A 159 -11.24 1.35 12.69
CA ASN A 159 -11.16 1.02 14.11
C ASN A 159 -9.73 1.30 14.64
N PRO A 160 -9.56 1.86 15.85
CA PRO A 160 -8.25 1.98 16.51
C PRO A 160 -7.44 0.68 16.59
N ASP A 161 -8.08 -0.49 16.65
CA ASP A 161 -7.41 -1.81 16.65
C ASP A 161 -7.22 -2.41 15.23
N GLY A 162 -7.70 -1.74 14.18
CA GLY A 162 -7.77 -2.29 12.82
C GLY A 162 -6.42 -2.49 12.12
N TRP A 163 -5.32 -2.01 12.69
CA TRP A 163 -3.97 -2.17 12.15
C TRP A 163 -3.28 -3.47 12.57
N VAL A 164 -3.88 -4.26 13.47
CA VAL A 164 -3.29 -5.53 13.91
C VAL A 164 -3.25 -6.49 12.72
N ALA A 165 -2.03 -6.90 12.36
CA ALA A 165 -1.79 -7.86 11.30
C ALA A 165 -2.00 -9.30 11.81
N GLU A 166 -2.86 -10.06 11.13
CA GLU A 166 -2.94 -11.51 11.26
C GLU A 166 -2.02 -12.16 10.22
N PHE A 167 -0.84 -12.61 10.66
CA PHE A 167 0.11 -13.30 9.78
C PHE A 167 -0.42 -14.69 9.38
N THR A 168 -0.29 -15.04 8.11
CA THR A 168 -0.74 -16.33 7.59
C THR A 168 0.25 -17.45 7.92
N GLY A 169 1.53 -17.11 8.09
CA GLY A 169 2.63 -18.05 8.28
C GLY A 169 3.10 -18.72 6.99
N ASP A 170 2.56 -18.34 5.84
CA ASP A 170 3.01 -18.80 4.53
C ASP A 170 4.27 -18.03 4.08
N ASP A 171 5.16 -18.70 3.37
CA ASP A 171 6.38 -18.10 2.82
C ASP A 171 6.20 -17.56 1.39
N ILE A 172 4.98 -17.60 0.84
CA ILE A 172 4.65 -17.19 -0.53
C ILE A 172 5.26 -15.84 -0.91
N ALA A 173 5.24 -14.86 0.00
CA ALA A 173 5.80 -13.52 -0.25
C ALA A 173 7.29 -13.53 -0.62
N SER A 174 8.05 -14.54 -0.15
CA SER A 174 9.46 -14.70 -0.49
C SER A 174 9.71 -15.17 -1.93
N ARG A 175 8.68 -15.70 -2.61
CA ARG A 175 8.77 -16.28 -3.95
C ARG A 175 8.54 -15.25 -5.05
N PHE A 176 7.88 -14.14 -4.75
CA PHE A 176 7.53 -13.10 -5.72
C PHE A 176 8.57 -11.99 -5.82
N PRO A 177 8.63 -11.28 -6.97
CA PRO A 177 9.51 -10.13 -7.14
C PRO A 177 9.31 -9.07 -6.05
N ARG A 178 10.42 -8.53 -5.57
CA ARG A 178 10.48 -7.46 -4.57
C ARG A 178 10.59 -6.10 -5.24
N LEU A 179 10.44 -5.03 -4.46
CA LEU A 179 10.73 -3.69 -4.95
C LEU A 179 12.23 -3.58 -5.19
N GLU A 180 12.63 -3.40 -6.44
CA GLU A 180 14.00 -3.07 -6.83
C GLU A 180 14.19 -1.55 -6.68
N ASP A 181 15.17 -1.15 -5.86
CA ASP A 181 15.58 0.25 -5.65
C ASP A 181 16.80 0.63 -6.48
#